data_AF-X1A9W8-F1
#
_entry.id   AF-X1A9W8-F1
#
_cell.length_a   1.000
_cell.length_b   1.000
_cell.length_c   1.000
_cell.angle_alpha   90.00
_cell.angle_beta   90.00
_cell.angle_gamma   90.00
#
_symmetry.space_group_name_H-M   'P 1'
#
loop_
_entity.id
_entity.type
_entity.pdbx_description
1 polymer ?
#
loop_
_entity_poly.entity_id
_entity_poly.type
_entity_poly.pdbx_seq_one_letter_code
_entity_poly.pdbx_strand_id
1 'polypeptide(L)'
;MGLMRPPHIIKANKNTEIPTEAIFFDCETEEERIDDETVQHNLKLGVGCHMKWHPAKPGQYEDWIELYTATCFWEWALAQVKDNRRMVFIAHNLDFDFLVLN
;
A
#
# COMPACT_ATOMS: atom_id res chain seq x y z
N MET A 1 -7.25 -34.98 -30.17
CA MET A 1 -5.82 -35.11 -29.83
C MET A 1 -5.34 -33.73 -29.41
N GLY A 2 -5.30 -33.44 -28.11
CA GLY A 2 -4.96 -32.11 -27.61
C GLY A 2 -3.46 -31.84 -27.74
N LEU A 3 -3.09 -30.69 -28.30
CA LEU A 3 -1.68 -30.27 -28.41
C LEU A 3 -1.09 -30.06 -27.02
N MET A 4 -0.12 -30.89 -26.66
CA MET A 4 0.66 -30.75 -25.43
C MET A 4 1.59 -29.55 -25.59
N ARG A 5 1.39 -28.49 -24.79
CA ARG A 5 2.28 -27.33 -24.78
C ARG A 5 3.62 -27.74 -24.14
N PRO A 6 4.76 -27.46 -24.77
CA PRO A 6 6.06 -27.75 -24.16
C PRO A 6 6.25 -26.90 -22.90
N PRO A 7 6.82 -27.47 -21.82
CA PRO A 7 7.09 -26.71 -20.60
C PRO A 7 8.16 -25.64 -20.88
N HIS A 8 7.94 -24.42 -20.37
CA HIS A 8 8.90 -23.33 -20.46
C HIS A 8 9.68 -23.21 -19.14
N ILE A 9 11.01 -23.13 -19.23
CA ILE A 9 11.86 -22.87 -18.07
C ILE A 9 11.90 -21.36 -17.82
N ILE A 10 11.46 -20.93 -16.65
CA ILE A 10 11.57 -19.53 -16.22
C ILE A 10 13.02 -19.27 -15.85
N LYS A 11 13.60 -18.20 -16.41
CA LYS A 11 14.96 -17.77 -16.06
C LYS A 11 14.98 -17.28 -14.62
N ALA A 12 15.96 -17.71 -13.84
CA ALA A 12 16.14 -17.22 -12.48
C ALA A 12 16.35 -15.68 -12.48
N ASN A 13 15.74 -15.01 -11.49
CA ASN A 13 16.00 -13.60 -11.26
C ASN A 13 17.47 -13.40 -10.90
N LYS A 14 18.12 -12.40 -11.51
CA LYS A 14 19.52 -12.07 -11.21
C LYS A 14 19.69 -11.61 -9.77
N ASN A 15 18.73 -10.82 -9.28
CA ASN A 15 18.61 -10.35 -7.91
C ASN A 15 17.14 -10.46 -7.48
N THR A 16 16.89 -10.71 -6.20
CA THR A 16 15.57 -10.60 -5.59
C THR A 16 15.60 -9.43 -4.62
N GLU A 17 14.86 -8.38 -4.93
CA GLU A 17 14.63 -7.26 -4.01
C GLU A 17 13.31 -7.50 -3.29
N ILE A 18 13.39 -7.93 -2.03
CA ILE A 18 12.22 -8.04 -1.16
C ILE A 18 12.08 -6.70 -0.43
N PRO A 19 10.91 -6.03 -0.51
CA PRO A 19 10.66 -4.84 0.28
C PRO A 19 10.84 -5.13 1.77
N THR A 20 11.71 -4.37 2.42
CA THR A 20 11.92 -4.46 3.88
C THR A 20 11.06 -3.47 4.65
N GLU A 21 10.43 -2.52 3.96
CA GLU A 21 9.59 -1.48 4.53
C GLU A 21 8.30 -1.40 3.70
N ALA A 22 7.18 -1.59 4.37
CA ALA A 22 5.86 -1.53 3.75
C ALA A 22 4.89 -0.75 4.64
N ILE A 23 4.06 0.08 4.02
CA ILE A 23 2.90 0.70 4.66
C ILE A 23 1.66 -0.01 4.13
N PHE A 24 0.96 -0.70 5.02
CA PHE A 24 -0.38 -1.19 4.77
C PHE A 24 -1.36 -0.11 5.18
N PHE A 25 -2.37 0.13 4.37
CA PHE A 25 -3.41 1.09 4.71
C PHE A 25 -4.75 0.70 4.07
N ASP A 26 -5.81 1.18 4.70
CA ASP A 26 -7.20 1.00 4.26
C ASP A 26 -8.00 2.23 4.69
N CYS A 27 -8.96 2.65 3.85
CA CYS A 27 -9.74 3.86 4.06
C CYS A 27 -11.24 3.58 3.98
N GLU A 28 -11.97 4.09 4.96
CA GLU A 28 -13.42 4.22 4.96
C GLU A 28 -13.79 5.64 4.49
N THR A 29 -14.78 5.73 3.61
CA THR A 29 -15.20 7.01 3.02
C THR A 29 -16.66 7.33 3.27
N GLU A 30 -16.99 8.61 3.22
CA GLU A 30 -18.36 9.10 3.09
C GLU A 30 -18.58 9.66 1.68
N GLU A 31 -19.67 9.25 1.04
CA GLU A 31 -20.03 9.69 -0.30
C GLU A 31 -20.78 11.03 -0.25
N GLU A 32 -20.35 11.95 -1.11
CA GLU A 32 -21.02 13.22 -1.36
C GLU A 32 -21.36 13.31 -2.84
N ARG A 33 -22.65 13.37 -3.16
CA ARG A 33 -23.09 13.56 -4.54
C ARG A 33 -22.98 15.04 -4.91
N ILE A 34 -22.09 15.35 -5.85
CA ILE A 34 -21.86 16.72 -6.32
C ILE A 34 -22.89 17.09 -7.39
N ASP A 35 -23.18 16.16 -8.31
CA ASP A 35 -24.21 16.28 -9.34
C ASP A 35 -24.73 14.89 -9.80
N ASP A 36 -25.48 14.85 -10.89
CA ASP A 36 -26.09 13.60 -11.38
C ASP A 36 -25.07 12.56 -11.84
N GLU A 37 -23.90 13.00 -12.31
CA GLU A 37 -22.84 12.16 -12.90
C GLU A 37 -21.60 12.04 -11.99
N THR A 38 -21.52 12.86 -10.94
CA THR A 38 -20.33 12.97 -10.09
C THR A 38 -20.63 12.65 -8.62
N VAL A 39 -19.89 11.67 -8.10
CA VAL A 39 -19.84 11.34 -6.67
C VAL A 39 -18.42 11.54 -6.17
N GLN A 40 -18.28 12.28 -5.09
CA GLN A 40 -17.02 12.49 -4.39
C GLN A 40 -16.97 11.57 -3.16
N HIS A 41 -15.82 10.96 -2.92
CA HIS A 41 -15.57 10.16 -1.72
C HIS A 41 -14.63 10.92 -0.80
N ASN A 42 -15.14 11.31 0.37
CA ASN A 42 -14.36 12.00 1.38
C ASN A 42 -13.85 11.00 2.42
N LEU A 43 -12.58 11.12 2.83
CA LEU A 43 -12.03 10.27 3.88
C LEU A 43 -12.81 10.47 5.19
N LYS A 44 -13.31 9.37 5.75
CA LYS A 44 -13.99 9.34 7.05
C LYS A 44 -13.08 8.81 8.14
N LEU A 45 -12.37 7.73 7.84
CA LEU A 45 -11.39 7.09 8.71
C LEU A 45 -10.43 6.30 7.83
N GLY A 46 -9.15 6.31 8.17
CA GLY A 46 -8.18 5.38 7.63
C GLY A 46 -7.40 4.71 8.75
N VAL A 47 -6.80 3.58 8.43
CA VAL A 47 -5.87 2.89 9.32
C VAL A 47 -4.58 2.66 8.54
N GLY A 48 -3.44 2.99 9.14
CA GLY A 48 -2.12 2.75 8.59
C GLY A 48 -1.31 1.83 9.49
N CYS A 49 -0.53 0.93 8.90
CA CYS A 49 0.46 0.10 9.58
C CYS A 49 1.77 0.13 8.82
N HIS A 50 2.80 0.71 9.41
CA HIS A 50 4.16 0.63 8.90
C HIS A 50 4.82 -0.64 9.45
N MET A 51 5.09 -1.58 8.53
CA MET A 51 5.77 -2.82 8.82
C MET A 51 7.22 -2.78 8.35
N LYS A 52 8.16 -3.07 9.26
CA LYS A 52 9.56 -3.32 8.92
C LYS A 52 9.87 -4.80 9.03
N TRP A 53 10.41 -5.35 7.96
CA TRP A 53 10.86 -6.73 7.89
C TRP A 53 12.39 -6.81 7.77
N HIS A 54 13.00 -7.66 8.59
CA HIS A 54 14.43 -7.94 8.52
C HIS A 54 14.69 -9.45 8.42
N PRO A 55 15.33 -9.95 7.34
CA PRO A 55 15.53 -11.39 7.12
C PRO A 55 16.32 -12.08 8.24
N ALA A 56 17.33 -11.38 8.80
CA ALA A 56 18.19 -11.95 9.83
C ALA A 56 17.69 -11.75 11.28
N LYS A 57 16.60 -11.02 11.48
CA LYS A 57 16.02 -10.74 12.80
C LYS A 57 14.50 -10.86 12.69
N PRO A 58 13.95 -12.07 12.88
CA PRO A 58 12.50 -12.25 12.88
C PRO A 58 11.92 -11.48 14.08
N GLY A 59 11.42 -10.29 13.78
CA GLY A 59 10.76 -9.38 14.69
C GLY A 59 10.10 -8.33 13.81
N GLN A 60 8.77 -8.39 13.68
CA GLN A 60 8.02 -7.37 12.99
C GLN A 60 7.97 -6.14 13.89
N TYR A 61 8.54 -5.04 13.42
CA TYR A 61 8.22 -3.74 13.98
C TYR A 61 7.01 -3.23 13.23
N GLU A 62 5.92 -3.04 13.96
CA GLU A 62 4.67 -2.47 13.47
C GLU A 62 4.45 -1.15 14.19
N ASP A 63 4.19 -0.10 13.41
CA ASP A 63 3.74 1.19 13.90
C ASP A 63 2.36 1.48 13.30
N TRP A 64 1.37 1.66 14.15
CA TRP A 64 -0.04 1.78 13.77
C TRP A 64 -0.52 3.22 13.97
N ILE A 65 -1.36 3.69 13.05
CA ILE A 65 -1.98 5.02 13.13
C ILE A 65 -3.44 4.96 12.66
N GLU A 66 -4.28 5.76 13.32
CA GLU A 66 -5.60 6.13 12.81
C GLU A 66 -5.50 7.46 12.07
N LEU A 67 -6.16 7.55 10.92
CA LEU A 67 -6.04 8.64 9.98
C LEU A 67 -7.41 9.27 9.79
N TYR A 68 -7.51 10.57 9.99
CA TYR A 68 -8.77 11.30 9.81
C TYR A 68 -8.67 12.33 8.68
N THR A 69 -7.47 12.55 8.15
CA THR A 69 -7.22 13.42 6.98
C THR A 69 -6.12 12.83 6.12
N ALA A 70 -6.16 13.12 4.82
CA ALA A 70 -5.09 12.78 3.89
C ALA A 70 -3.73 13.37 4.33
N THR A 71 -3.73 14.60 4.86
CA THR A 71 -2.52 15.24 5.37
C THR A 71 -1.88 14.44 6.50
N CYS A 72 -2.67 13.98 7.47
CA CYS A 72 -2.15 13.16 8.57
C CYS A 72 -1.51 11.87 8.07
N PHE A 73 -2.08 11.26 7.02
CA PHE A 73 -1.50 10.07 6.40
C PHE A 73 -0.15 10.37 5.78
N TRP A 74 -0.06 11.40 4.93
CA TRP A 74 1.18 11.72 4.24
C TRP A 74 2.27 12.20 5.16
N GLU A 75 1.96 13.00 6.18
CA GLU A 75 2.92 13.41 7.20
C GLU A 75 3.49 12.20 7.95
N TRP A 76 2.62 11.28 8.39
CA TRP A 76 3.05 10.04 9.05
C TRP A 76 3.85 9.14 8.10
N ALA A 77 3.38 8.90 6.88
CA ALA A 77 4.04 8.03 5.92
C ALA A 77 5.43 8.56 5.52
N LEU A 78 5.55 9.87 5.27
CA LEU A 78 6.82 10.51 4.92
C LEU A 78 7.81 10.54 6.09
N ALA A 79 7.33 10.67 7.33
CA ALA A 79 8.19 10.60 8.52
C ALA A 79 8.89 9.24 8.68
N GLN A 80 8.36 8.18 8.06
CA GLN A 80 8.92 6.84 8.10
C GLN A 80 9.99 6.60 7.02
N VAL A 81 9.99 7.41 5.96
CA VAL A 81 10.90 7.24 4.81
C VAL A 81 12.34 7.53 5.25
N LYS A 82 13.25 6.64 4.84
CA LYS A 82 14.70 6.79 5.06
C LYS A 82 15.44 6.84 3.75
N ASP A 83 16.55 7.55 3.74
CA ASP A 83 17.42 7.65 2.56
C ASP A 83 17.84 6.29 2.02
N ASN A 84 17.81 6.17 0.69
CA ASN A 84 18.20 4.97 -0.06
C ASN A 84 17.43 3.70 0.31
N ARG A 85 16.18 3.83 0.77
CA ARG A 85 15.28 2.70 1.01
C ARG A 85 14.03 2.82 0.17
N ARG A 86 13.57 1.68 -0.33
CA ARG A 86 12.29 1.56 -1.02
C ARG A 86 11.21 1.24 0.01
N MET A 87 10.24 2.13 0.12
CA MET A 87 9.00 1.89 0.85
C MET A 87 7.91 1.47 -0.14
N VAL A 88 7.14 0.44 0.21
CA VAL A 88 6.03 -0.03 -0.62
C VAL A 88 4.71 0.24 0.08
N PHE A 89 3.77 0.82 -0.65
CA PHE A 89 2.41 1.08 -0.19
C PHE A 89 1.51 -0.07 -0.66
N ILE A 90 0.71 -0.60 0.26
CA ILE A 90 -0.14 -1.76 0.02
C ILE A 90 -1.54 -1.46 0.57
N ALA A 91 -2.54 -1.54 -0.29
CA ALA A 91 -3.95 -1.44 0.08
C ALA A 91 -4.76 -2.47 -0.71
N HIS A 92 -5.97 -2.77 -0.27
CA HIS A 92 -6.83 -3.74 -0.95
C HIS A 92 -7.34 -3.19 -2.30
N ASN A 93 -7.60 -1.88 -2.40
CA ASN A 93 -8.01 -1.21 -3.63
C ASN A 93 -7.18 0.07 -3.86
N LEU A 94 -5.88 -0.14 -4.10
CA LEU A 94 -4.87 0.92 -4.15
C LEU A 94 -5.32 2.17 -4.91
N ASP A 95 -5.91 2.02 -6.09
CA ASP A 95 -6.32 3.16 -6.92
C ASP A 95 -7.41 4.02 -6.26
N PHE A 96 -8.37 3.37 -5.58
CA PHE A 96 -9.42 4.06 -4.84
C PHE A 96 -8.88 4.69 -3.56
N ASP A 97 -8.12 3.93 -2.77
CA ASP A 97 -7.56 4.41 -1.51
C ASP A 97 -6.63 5.62 -1.73
N PHE A 98 -5.86 5.64 -2.83
CA PHE A 98 -5.05 6.80 -3.20
C PHE A 98 -5.88 8.02 -3.62
N LEU A 99 -7.00 7.81 -4.32
CA LEU A 99 -7.89 8.90 -4.72
C LEU A 99 -8.47 9.63 -3.51
N VAL A 100 -8.79 8.88 -2.45
CA VAL A 100 -9.30 9.40 -1.18
C VAL A 100 -8.22 10.16 -0.39
N LEU A 101 -6.96 9.79 -0.58
CA LEU A 101 -5.80 10.38 0.10
C LEU A 101 -5.13 11.50 -0.71
N ASN A 102 -5.76 11.99 -1.78
CA ASN A 102 -5.20 13.03 -2.67
C ASN A 102 -5.79 14.43 -2.42
#